data_AF-A0A9X9A415-F1
#
_entry.id   AF-A0A9X9A415-F1
#
_cell.length_a   1.000
_cell.length_b   1.000
_cell.length_c   1.000
_cell.angle_alpha   90.00
_cell.angle_beta   90.00
_cell.angle_gamma   90.00
#
_symmetry.space_group_name_H-M   'P 1'
#
loop_
_entity.id
_entity.type
_entity.pdbx_description
1 polymer ?
#
loop_
_entity_poly.entity_id
_entity_poly.type
_entity_poly.pdbx_seq_one_letter_code
_entity_poly.pdbx_strand_id
1 'polypeptide(L)'
;DEEYIGSAAATIEGIRLIKEALPECLTILGVSNISFGLPPAGREVLNSVFLYHATKAGLDYAIVNTEKLERYASIPEEEKRLADALLFETTKETLEEFTNFYRVAKKKDVVVQETLTLDERLANYIVEGTKQGLHEDLSLALEEGRKPLDIINGPLMTGMDEVGRLFNNNELIVAEVLQSAESMKAAVSYLEPHMESSDSAKKGKVLLATVKGDVHDIGKNLVEIILANNGYEIINLGINVRSDRIVQEVQEKKPDIIGLSGLLVKSAQQMVTTAE
;
A
#
# COMPACT_ATOMS: atom_id res chain seq x y z
N ASP A 1 -20.06 -29.32 4.33
CA ASP A 1 -19.64 -30.66 4.71
C ASP A 1 -18.99 -30.57 6.07
N GLU A 2 -19.22 -31.54 6.96
CA GLU A 2 -18.58 -31.52 8.29
C GLU A 2 -17.06 -31.55 8.17
N GLU A 3 -16.54 -32.22 7.12
CA GLU A 3 -15.10 -32.31 6.83
C GLU A 3 -14.41 -30.96 6.56
N TYR A 4 -15.17 -29.92 6.19
CA TYR A 4 -14.60 -28.59 5.89
C TYR A 4 -14.70 -27.60 7.05
N ILE A 5 -15.41 -27.94 8.13
CA ILE A 5 -15.56 -27.05 9.30
C ILE A 5 -14.18 -26.83 9.95
N GLY A 6 -13.82 -25.57 10.20
CA GLY A 6 -12.52 -25.20 10.79
C GLY A 6 -11.34 -25.24 9.82
N SER A 7 -11.55 -25.51 8.53
CA SER A 7 -10.46 -25.59 7.54
C SER A 7 -9.70 -24.28 7.37
N ALA A 8 -10.37 -23.12 7.47
CA ALA A 8 -9.71 -21.81 7.43
C ALA A 8 -8.74 -21.64 8.60
N ALA A 9 -9.22 -21.88 9.83
CA ALA A 9 -8.41 -21.79 11.04
C ALA A 9 -7.21 -22.74 11.00
N ALA A 10 -7.43 -24.00 10.59
CA ALA A 10 -6.36 -25.00 10.47
C ALA A 10 -5.32 -24.62 9.40
N THR A 11 -5.75 -24.01 8.30
CA THR A 11 -4.84 -23.54 7.23
C THR A 11 -3.94 -22.41 7.74
N ILE A 12 -4.52 -21.41 8.41
CA ILE A 12 -3.80 -20.27 8.99
C ILE A 12 -2.80 -20.75 10.06
N GLU A 13 -3.24 -21.65 10.94
CA GLU A 13 -2.36 -22.22 11.96
C GLU A 13 -1.25 -23.08 11.32
N GLY A 14 -1.55 -23.83 10.26
CA GLY A 14 -0.56 -24.58 9.50
C GLY A 14 0.54 -23.69 8.92
N ILE A 15 0.17 -22.54 8.34
CA ILE A 15 1.14 -21.54 7.85
C ILE A 15 2.02 -21.05 9.02
N ARG A 16 1.40 -20.66 10.15
CA ARG A 16 2.12 -20.19 11.33
C ARG A 16 3.13 -21.22 11.86
N LEU A 17 2.71 -22.48 11.96
CA LEU A 17 3.57 -23.58 12.44
C LEU A 17 4.72 -23.88 11.48
N ILE A 18 4.48 -23.83 10.16
CA ILE A 18 5.55 -23.98 9.17
C ILE A 18 6.56 -22.84 9.31
N LYS A 19 6.10 -21.60 9.47
CA LYS A 19 6.96 -20.43 9.63
C LYS A 19 7.79 -20.47 10.91
N GLU A 20 7.20 -20.97 11.99
CA GLU A 20 7.88 -21.16 13.26
C GLU A 20 8.94 -22.27 13.19
N ALA A 21 8.61 -23.41 12.59
CA ALA A 21 9.51 -24.57 12.53
C ALA A 21 10.58 -24.46 11.45
N LEU A 22 10.26 -23.83 10.31
CA LEU A 22 11.09 -23.75 9.11
C LEU A 22 11.06 -22.31 8.53
N PRO A 23 11.77 -21.35 9.13
CA PRO A 23 11.69 -19.94 8.74
C PRO A 23 12.09 -19.65 7.29
N GLU A 24 13.00 -20.45 6.72
CA GLU A 24 13.45 -20.32 5.33
C GLU A 24 12.51 -21.00 4.32
N CYS A 25 11.51 -21.75 4.78
CA CYS A 25 10.54 -22.40 3.91
C CYS A 25 9.47 -21.40 3.48
N LEU A 26 9.27 -21.27 2.17
CA LEU A 26 8.20 -20.45 1.60
C LEU A 26 6.91 -21.27 1.46
N THR A 27 5.79 -20.60 1.67
CA THR A 27 4.44 -21.14 1.65
C THR A 27 3.65 -20.50 0.52
N ILE A 28 2.87 -21.32 -0.17
CA ILE A 28 1.96 -20.88 -1.24
C ILE A 28 0.56 -21.39 -0.96
N LEU A 29 -0.44 -20.52 -1.12
CA LEU A 29 -1.84 -20.83 -0.85
C LEU A 29 -2.75 -20.40 -2.00
N GLY A 30 -3.64 -21.29 -2.43
CA GLY A 30 -4.79 -20.93 -3.26
C GLY A 30 -5.97 -20.49 -2.40
N VAL A 31 -6.35 -19.21 -2.49
CA VAL A 31 -7.32 -18.61 -1.55
C VAL A 31 -8.76 -18.90 -1.94
N SER A 32 -9.08 -18.85 -3.24
CA SER A 32 -10.46 -18.74 -3.74
C SER A 32 -11.36 -19.97 -3.49
N ASN A 33 -10.79 -21.10 -3.06
CA ASN A 33 -11.55 -22.30 -2.74
C ASN A 33 -12.34 -22.15 -1.43
N ILE A 34 -11.90 -21.28 -0.51
CA ILE A 34 -12.56 -21.09 0.78
C ILE A 34 -14.00 -20.56 0.65
N SER A 35 -14.28 -19.84 -0.44
CA SER A 35 -15.56 -19.21 -0.70
C SER A 35 -16.42 -19.96 -1.72
N PHE A 36 -16.04 -21.18 -2.12
CA PHE A 36 -16.77 -21.93 -3.13
C PHE A 36 -18.20 -22.24 -2.68
N GLY A 37 -19.19 -21.97 -3.55
CA GLY A 37 -20.61 -22.18 -3.24
C GLY A 37 -21.32 -21.03 -2.53
N LEU A 38 -20.61 -19.97 -2.15
CA LEU A 38 -21.19 -18.76 -1.56
C LEU A 38 -21.67 -17.75 -2.61
N PRO A 39 -22.56 -16.79 -2.25
CA PRO A 39 -23.00 -15.73 -3.15
C PRO A 39 -21.82 -14.95 -3.74
N PRO A 40 -21.79 -14.66 -5.06
CA PRO A 40 -20.63 -14.07 -5.73
C PRO A 40 -20.07 -12.80 -5.09
N ALA A 41 -20.93 -11.90 -4.59
CA ALA A 41 -20.49 -10.67 -3.92
C ALA A 41 -19.76 -10.96 -2.59
N GLY A 42 -20.26 -11.90 -1.79
CA GLY A 42 -19.62 -12.29 -0.53
C GLY A 42 -18.32 -13.08 -0.75
N ARG A 43 -18.14 -13.72 -1.92
CA ARG A 43 -16.92 -14.49 -2.18
C ARG A 43 -15.67 -13.62 -2.17
N GLU A 44 -15.73 -12.46 -2.81
CA GLU A 44 -14.56 -11.59 -2.91
C GLU A 44 -14.19 -10.99 -1.56
N VAL A 45 -15.18 -10.59 -0.76
CA VAL A 45 -14.98 -10.17 0.63
C VAL A 45 -14.36 -11.29 1.47
N LEU A 46 -14.95 -12.50 1.45
CA LEU A 46 -14.45 -13.63 2.24
C LEU A 46 -13.02 -14.01 1.84
N ASN A 47 -12.70 -14.01 0.54
CA ASN A 47 -11.36 -14.28 0.05
C ASN A 47 -10.36 -13.23 0.54
N SER A 48 -10.75 -11.95 0.54
CA SER A 48 -9.91 -10.83 0.97
C SER A 48 -9.61 -10.87 2.46
N VAL A 49 -10.63 -11.16 3.28
CA VAL A 49 -10.48 -11.36 4.73
C VAL A 49 -9.63 -12.60 5.04
N PHE A 50 -9.85 -13.71 4.34
CA PHE A 50 -9.03 -14.92 4.54
C PHE A 50 -7.57 -14.69 4.15
N LEU A 51 -7.31 -13.99 3.02
CA LEU A 51 -5.96 -13.63 2.61
C LEU A 51 -5.27 -12.72 3.63
N TYR A 52 -5.98 -11.75 4.21
CA TYR A 52 -5.45 -10.88 5.27
C TYR A 52 -4.92 -11.70 6.45
N HIS A 53 -5.72 -12.65 6.96
CA HIS A 53 -5.30 -13.51 8.07
C HIS A 53 -4.17 -14.46 7.69
N ALA A 54 -4.18 -15.02 6.48
CA ALA A 54 -3.09 -15.85 6.00
C ALA A 54 -1.76 -15.06 5.87
N THR A 55 -1.84 -13.82 5.40
CA THR A 55 -0.69 -12.90 5.31
C THR A 55 -0.15 -12.59 6.70
N LYS A 56 -1.02 -12.29 7.68
CA LYS A 56 -0.62 -12.11 9.08
C LYS A 56 0.05 -13.35 9.69
N ALA A 57 -0.35 -14.55 9.27
CA ALA A 57 0.28 -15.79 9.70
C ALA A 57 1.65 -16.06 9.02
N GLY A 58 2.02 -15.26 8.03
CA GLY A 58 3.31 -15.33 7.34
C GLY A 58 3.27 -15.96 5.95
N LEU A 59 2.11 -16.00 5.28
CA LEU A 59 2.00 -16.47 3.91
C LEU A 59 2.90 -15.66 2.96
N ASP A 60 3.71 -16.33 2.14
CA ASP A 60 4.65 -15.66 1.23
C ASP A 60 4.06 -15.42 -0.16
N TYR A 61 3.18 -16.30 -0.62
CA TYR A 61 2.60 -16.21 -1.95
C TYR A 61 1.15 -16.68 -1.98
N ALA A 62 0.28 -15.89 -2.62
CA ALA A 62 -1.13 -16.20 -2.77
C ALA A 62 -1.51 -16.35 -4.24
N ILE A 63 -2.26 -17.40 -4.57
CA ILE A 63 -2.90 -17.56 -5.87
C ILE A 63 -4.33 -17.03 -5.73
N VAL A 64 -4.56 -15.85 -6.30
CA VAL A 64 -5.83 -15.10 -6.20
C VAL A 64 -6.19 -14.43 -7.52
N ASN A 65 -7.45 -14.03 -7.68
CA ASN A 65 -7.85 -13.14 -8.76
C ASN A 65 -7.71 -11.68 -8.29
N THR A 66 -6.62 -11.03 -8.68
CA THR A 66 -6.30 -9.66 -8.28
C THR A 66 -7.27 -8.61 -8.82
N GLU A 67 -8.03 -8.91 -9.88
CA GLU A 67 -9.02 -7.97 -10.44
C GLU A 67 -10.29 -7.89 -9.59
N LYS A 68 -10.56 -8.93 -8.79
CA LYS A 68 -11.79 -9.05 -8.00
C LYS A 68 -11.58 -8.94 -6.50
N LEU A 69 -10.35 -9.10 -6.04
CA LEU A 69 -10.01 -9.00 -4.64
C LEU A 69 -10.32 -7.57 -4.14
N GLU A 70 -11.03 -7.48 -3.02
CA GLU A 70 -11.30 -6.20 -2.37
C GLU A 70 -10.11 -5.85 -1.45
N ARG A 71 -9.78 -4.57 -1.34
CA ARG A 71 -8.75 -4.13 -0.39
C ARG A 71 -9.29 -4.37 1.01
N TYR A 72 -8.58 -5.12 1.85
CA TYR A 72 -9.07 -5.45 3.19
C TYR A 72 -9.46 -4.19 3.97
N ALA A 73 -8.67 -3.12 3.84
CA ALA A 73 -8.92 -1.82 4.46
C ALA A 73 -10.29 -1.19 4.09
N SER A 74 -10.74 -1.36 2.84
CA SER A 74 -11.98 -0.73 2.34
C SER A 74 -13.24 -1.57 2.57
N ILE A 75 -13.09 -2.81 3.04
CA ILE A 75 -14.22 -3.65 3.43
C ILE A 75 -14.89 -3.05 4.69
N PRO A 76 -16.22 -2.85 4.70
CA PRO A 76 -16.93 -2.38 5.88
C PRO A 76 -16.78 -3.32 7.09
N GLU A 77 -16.72 -2.75 8.29
CA GLU A 77 -16.50 -3.53 9.53
C GLU A 77 -17.54 -4.64 9.75
N GLU A 78 -18.80 -4.40 9.36
CA GLU A 78 -19.84 -5.44 9.45
C GLU A 78 -19.57 -6.62 8.51
N GLU A 79 -19.06 -6.35 7.30
CA GLU A 79 -18.70 -7.38 6.33
C GLU A 79 -17.46 -8.16 6.78
N LYS A 80 -16.47 -7.47 7.38
CA LYS A 80 -15.32 -8.13 8.04
C LYS A 80 -15.78 -9.04 9.17
N ARG A 81 -16.68 -8.56 10.05
CA ARG A 81 -17.25 -9.33 11.17
C ARG A 81 -17.95 -10.59 10.68
N LEU A 82 -18.79 -10.46 9.67
CA LEU A 82 -19.52 -11.61 9.08
C LEU A 82 -18.56 -12.61 8.44
N ALA A 83 -17.53 -12.13 7.73
CA ALA A 83 -16.51 -12.98 7.13
C ALA A 83 -15.68 -13.72 8.20
N ASP A 84 -15.22 -13.03 9.25
CA ASP A 84 -14.46 -13.62 10.34
C ASP A 84 -15.28 -14.68 11.09
N ALA A 85 -16.54 -14.38 11.42
CA ALA A 85 -17.42 -15.35 12.07
C ALA A 85 -17.59 -16.62 11.21
N LEU A 86 -17.80 -16.45 9.90
CA LEU A 86 -17.92 -17.59 8.99
C LEU A 86 -16.61 -18.40 8.89
N LEU A 87 -15.45 -17.73 8.83
CA LEU A 87 -14.15 -18.38 8.69
C LEU A 87 -13.73 -19.15 9.95
N PHE A 88 -13.97 -18.60 11.14
CA PHE A 88 -13.35 -19.10 12.38
C PHE A 88 -14.31 -19.78 13.35
N GLU A 89 -15.61 -19.47 13.30
CA GLU A 89 -16.62 -20.16 14.11
C GLU A 89 -17.34 -21.23 13.29
N THR A 90 -17.59 -20.95 12.00
CA THR A 90 -18.16 -21.85 10.99
C THR A 90 -19.35 -22.69 11.51
N THR A 91 -20.45 -22.02 11.84
CA THR A 91 -21.72 -22.67 12.20
C THR A 91 -22.77 -22.55 11.09
N LYS A 92 -23.92 -23.21 11.25
CA LYS A 92 -25.05 -23.04 10.32
C LYS A 92 -25.56 -21.59 10.36
N GLU A 93 -25.61 -21.01 11.56
CA GLU A 93 -26.07 -19.65 11.82
C GLU A 93 -25.14 -18.64 11.13
N THR A 94 -23.81 -18.76 11.28
CA THR A 94 -22.87 -17.84 10.62
C THR A 94 -22.94 -17.94 9.10
N LEU A 95 -23.16 -19.15 8.56
CA LEU A 95 -23.37 -19.35 7.12
C LEU A 95 -24.66 -18.69 6.64
N GLU A 96 -25.75 -18.86 7.37
CA GLU A 96 -27.04 -18.24 7.04
C GLU A 96 -26.97 -16.71 7.12
N GLU A 97 -26.37 -16.15 8.17
CA GLU A 97 -26.20 -14.71 8.36
C GLU A 97 -25.40 -14.11 7.18
N PHE A 98 -24.24 -14.68 6.87
CA PHE A 98 -23.39 -14.26 5.75
C PHE A 98 -24.13 -14.36 4.41
N THR A 99 -24.76 -15.51 4.13
CA THR A 99 -25.41 -15.73 2.84
C THR A 99 -26.66 -14.86 2.67
N ASN A 100 -27.42 -14.61 3.74
CA ASN A 100 -28.59 -13.72 3.70
C ASN A 100 -28.18 -12.27 3.46
N PHE A 101 -27.12 -11.81 4.12
CA PHE A 101 -26.56 -10.47 3.89
C PHE A 101 -26.27 -10.23 2.40
N TYR A 102 -25.54 -11.16 1.75
CA TYR A 102 -25.18 -11.02 0.33
C TYR A 102 -26.25 -11.49 -0.68
N ARG A 103 -27.34 -12.13 -0.23
CA ARG A 103 -28.52 -12.40 -1.08
C ARG A 103 -29.39 -11.16 -1.27
N VAL A 104 -29.45 -10.30 -0.25
CA VAL A 104 -30.29 -9.09 -0.23
C VAL A 104 -29.48 -7.84 -0.61
N ALA A 105 -28.17 -7.83 -0.34
CA ALA A 105 -27.29 -6.77 -0.79
C ALA A 105 -27.24 -6.74 -2.33
N LYS A 106 -27.91 -5.75 -2.93
CA LYS A 106 -27.62 -5.35 -4.31
C LYS A 106 -26.13 -4.98 -4.38
N LYS A 107 -25.50 -5.25 -5.54
CA LYS A 107 -24.22 -4.67 -5.96
C LYS A 107 -24.09 -3.29 -5.34
N LYS A 108 -23.06 -3.07 -4.50
CA LYS A 108 -22.73 -1.74 -4.00
C LYS A 108 -22.59 -0.84 -5.23
N ASP A 109 -23.58 0.01 -5.46
CA ASP A 109 -23.31 1.31 -6.02
C ASP A 109 -22.35 2.00 -5.04
N VAL A 110 -21.49 2.84 -5.61
CA VAL A 110 -20.48 3.67 -4.96
C VAL A 110 -21.17 4.68 -4.03
N VAL A 111 -21.79 4.22 -2.95
CA VAL A 111 -22.54 5.04 -1.99
C VAL A 111 -21.67 5.28 -0.77
N VAL A 112 -20.58 6.02 -0.97
CA VAL A 112 -19.86 6.68 0.13
C VAL A 112 -19.39 8.08 -0.29
N GLN A 113 -19.17 8.35 -1.59
CA GLN A 113 -18.60 9.62 -2.02
C GLN A 113 -19.50 10.85 -1.76
N GLU A 114 -20.84 10.74 -1.80
CA GLU A 114 -21.73 11.92 -1.69
C GLU A 114 -21.85 12.51 -0.27
N THR A 115 -21.44 11.80 0.78
CA THR A 115 -21.52 12.29 2.18
C THR A 115 -20.20 12.80 2.76
N LEU A 116 -19.11 12.62 2.03
CA LEU A 116 -17.78 13.01 2.45
C LEU A 116 -17.47 14.46 2.07
N THR A 117 -16.77 15.16 2.96
CA THR A 117 -16.18 16.46 2.66
C THR A 117 -15.17 16.34 1.52
N LEU A 118 -14.85 17.47 0.86
CA LEU A 118 -13.87 17.48 -0.23
C LEU A 118 -12.51 16.93 0.21
N ASP A 119 -12.08 17.22 1.44
CA ASP A 119 -10.81 16.72 1.98
C ASP A 119 -10.83 15.21 2.18
N GLU A 120 -11.92 14.68 2.72
CA GLU A 120 -12.08 13.23 2.90
C GLU A 120 -12.13 12.50 1.56
N ARG A 121 -12.78 13.08 0.54
CA ARG A 121 -12.78 12.49 -0.81
C ARG A 121 -11.38 12.47 -1.41
N LEU A 122 -10.66 13.60 -1.34
CA LEU A 122 -9.29 13.72 -1.83
C LEU A 122 -8.34 12.73 -1.14
N ALA A 123 -8.44 12.58 0.19
CA ALA A 123 -7.69 11.57 0.93
C ALA A 123 -8.07 10.15 0.49
N ASN A 124 -9.38 9.87 0.33
CA ASN A 124 -9.87 8.56 -0.06
C ASN A 124 -9.43 8.14 -1.48
N TYR A 125 -9.33 9.06 -2.44
CA TYR A 125 -8.79 8.69 -3.77
C TYR A 125 -7.36 8.15 -3.69
N ILE A 126 -6.56 8.68 -2.75
CA ILE A 126 -5.20 8.21 -2.49
C ILE A 126 -5.25 6.84 -1.80
N VAL A 127 -6.04 6.68 -0.74
CA VAL A 127 -6.19 5.40 -0.01
C VAL A 127 -6.70 4.29 -0.93
N GLU A 128 -7.63 4.59 -1.84
CA GLU A 128 -8.18 3.67 -2.83
C GLU A 128 -7.29 3.54 -4.08
N GLY A 129 -6.24 4.35 -4.21
CA GLY A 129 -5.37 4.37 -5.39
C GLY A 129 -6.13 4.51 -6.71
N THR A 130 -7.20 5.30 -6.71
CA THR A 130 -8.03 5.57 -7.89
C THR A 130 -7.78 6.97 -8.44
N LYS A 131 -7.89 7.11 -9.76
CA LYS A 131 -7.80 8.38 -10.48
C LYS A 131 -9.19 8.89 -10.90
N GLN A 132 -10.23 8.08 -10.72
CA GLN A 132 -11.60 8.39 -11.11
C GLN A 132 -12.22 9.36 -10.10
N GLY A 133 -12.66 10.54 -10.55
CA GLY A 133 -13.19 11.60 -9.69
C GLY A 133 -12.11 12.51 -9.07
N LEU A 134 -10.84 12.10 -9.13
CA LEU A 134 -9.72 12.81 -8.50
C LEU A 134 -9.51 14.20 -9.12
N HIS A 135 -9.44 14.30 -10.44
CA HIS A 135 -9.20 15.60 -11.10
C HIS A 135 -10.36 16.56 -10.93
N GLU A 136 -11.60 16.06 -10.93
CA GLU A 136 -12.79 16.86 -10.71
C GLU A 136 -12.78 17.50 -9.31
N ASP A 137 -12.47 16.73 -8.27
CA ASP A 137 -12.37 17.24 -6.90
C ASP A 137 -11.13 18.13 -6.70
N LEU A 138 -10.02 17.86 -7.40
CA LEU A 138 -8.87 18.78 -7.41
C LEU A 138 -9.22 20.13 -8.04
N SER A 139 -10.00 20.14 -9.13
CA SER A 139 -10.50 21.39 -9.74
C SER A 139 -11.38 22.16 -8.76
N LEU A 140 -12.31 21.47 -8.09
CA LEU A 140 -13.17 22.09 -7.07
C LEU A 140 -12.34 22.71 -5.94
N ALA A 141 -11.31 22.03 -5.46
CA ALA A 141 -10.43 22.54 -4.41
C ALA A 141 -9.68 23.82 -4.86
N LEU A 142 -9.24 23.88 -6.12
CA LEU A 142 -8.62 25.09 -6.70
C LEU A 142 -9.64 26.22 -6.88
N GLU A 143 -10.87 25.91 -7.30
CA GLU A 143 -11.97 26.87 -7.46
C GLU A 143 -12.41 27.47 -6.11
N GLU A 144 -12.31 26.72 -5.01
CA GLU A 144 -12.48 27.21 -3.64
C GLU A 144 -11.35 28.16 -3.19
N GLY A 145 -10.33 28.39 -4.04
CA GLY A 145 -9.22 29.30 -3.78
C GLY A 145 -8.10 28.69 -2.95
N ARG A 146 -8.06 27.36 -2.80
CA ARG A 146 -6.99 26.69 -2.07
C ARG A 146 -5.71 26.66 -2.90
N LYS A 147 -4.56 26.82 -2.24
CA LYS A 147 -3.28 26.72 -2.93
C LYS A 147 -2.98 25.26 -3.26
N PRO A 148 -2.37 24.96 -4.42
CA PRO A 148 -1.97 23.60 -4.79
C PRO A 148 -1.15 22.89 -3.72
N LEU A 149 -0.21 23.61 -3.10
CA LEU A 149 0.61 23.07 -2.00
C LEU A 149 -0.20 22.69 -0.76
N ASP A 150 -1.26 23.42 -0.45
CA ASP A 150 -2.12 23.13 0.71
C ASP A 150 -2.95 21.86 0.46
N ILE A 151 -3.37 21.64 -0.80
CA ILE A 151 -4.07 20.41 -1.20
C ILE A 151 -3.14 19.20 -1.11
N ILE A 152 -1.88 19.35 -1.58
CA ILE A 152 -0.87 18.28 -1.50
C ILE A 152 -0.51 17.95 -0.06
N ASN A 153 -0.17 18.96 0.74
CA ASN A 153 0.29 18.75 2.11
C ASN A 153 -0.83 18.51 3.12
N GLY A 154 -2.09 18.79 2.76
CA GLY A 154 -3.27 18.53 3.58
C GLY A 154 -3.92 17.20 3.22
N PRO A 155 -5.04 17.20 2.48
CA PRO A 155 -5.85 16.00 2.27
C PRO A 155 -5.11 14.88 1.53
N LEU A 156 -4.31 15.18 0.51
CA LEU A 156 -3.59 14.14 -0.23
C LEU A 156 -2.51 13.45 0.63
N MET A 157 -1.76 14.22 1.42
CA MET A 157 -0.79 13.68 2.38
C MET A 157 -1.48 12.87 3.48
N THR A 158 -2.64 13.32 3.96
CA THR A 158 -3.45 12.57 4.94
C THR A 158 -3.81 11.18 4.39
N GLY A 159 -4.18 11.10 3.11
CA GLY A 159 -4.41 9.81 2.45
C GLY A 159 -3.14 8.94 2.38
N MET A 160 -1.97 9.53 2.10
CA MET A 160 -0.70 8.81 2.09
C MET A 160 -0.26 8.30 3.47
N ASP A 161 -0.49 9.09 4.53
CA ASP A 161 -0.21 8.68 5.91
C ASP A 161 -1.06 7.46 6.28
N GLU A 162 -2.33 7.46 5.87
CA GLU A 162 -3.24 6.33 6.08
C GLU A 162 -2.80 5.10 5.28
N VAL A 163 -2.40 5.24 4.01
CA VAL A 163 -1.79 4.15 3.23
C VAL A 163 -0.59 3.55 3.97
N GLY A 164 0.27 4.38 4.55
CA GLY A 164 1.41 3.95 5.36
C GLY A 164 0.97 3.15 6.59
N ARG A 165 -0.06 3.62 7.31
CA ARG A 165 -0.64 2.93 8.48
C ARG A 165 -1.20 1.56 8.07
N LEU A 166 -2.01 1.51 7.01
CA LEU A 166 -2.64 0.29 6.52
C LEU A 166 -1.59 -0.73 6.05
N PHE A 167 -0.57 -0.30 5.32
CA PHE A 167 0.53 -1.16 4.90
C PHE A 167 1.30 -1.75 6.09
N ASN A 168 1.64 -0.92 7.09
CA ASN A 168 2.31 -1.37 8.30
C ASN A 168 1.48 -2.39 9.11
N ASN A 169 0.15 -2.31 9.01
CA ASN A 169 -0.77 -3.26 9.64
C ASN A 169 -1.02 -4.54 8.81
N ASN A 170 -0.38 -4.68 7.63
CA ASN A 170 -0.64 -5.73 6.63
C ASN A 170 -2.07 -5.70 6.06
N GLU A 171 -2.73 -4.54 6.11
CA GLU A 171 -4.08 -4.32 5.55
C GLU A 171 -4.02 -3.90 4.07
N LEU A 172 -2.84 -3.48 3.59
CA LEU A 172 -2.52 -3.28 2.19
C LEU A 172 -1.32 -4.13 1.77
N ILE A 173 -1.33 -4.58 0.51
CA ILE A 173 -0.18 -5.23 -0.13
C ILE A 173 0.65 -4.21 -0.93
N VAL A 174 1.90 -4.58 -1.25
CA VAL A 174 2.83 -3.71 -2.00
C VAL A 174 2.22 -3.19 -3.31
N ALA A 175 1.47 -4.04 -4.03
CA ALA A 175 0.81 -3.64 -5.27
C ALA A 175 -0.19 -2.48 -5.08
N GLU A 176 -0.92 -2.47 -3.96
CA GLU A 176 -1.90 -1.43 -3.63
C GLU A 176 -1.23 -0.13 -3.17
N VAL A 177 -0.10 -0.24 -2.46
CA VAL A 177 0.74 0.91 -2.13
C VAL A 177 1.25 1.59 -3.39
N LEU A 178 1.67 0.81 -4.39
CA LEU A 178 2.11 1.35 -5.69
C LEU A 178 0.96 2.05 -6.44
N GLN A 179 -0.26 1.49 -6.41
CA GLN A 179 -1.43 2.15 -7.00
C GLN A 179 -1.75 3.48 -6.31
N SER A 180 -1.71 3.50 -4.97
CA SER A 180 -1.91 4.71 -4.17
C SER A 180 -0.88 5.79 -4.50
N ALA A 181 0.38 5.38 -4.65
CA ALA A 181 1.47 6.23 -5.08
C ALA A 181 1.29 6.78 -6.51
N GLU A 182 0.73 6.00 -7.43
CA GLU A 182 0.36 6.49 -8.76
C GLU A 182 -0.76 7.52 -8.75
N SER A 183 -1.78 7.35 -7.90
CA SER A 183 -2.82 8.36 -7.72
C SER A 183 -2.27 9.65 -7.12
N MET A 184 -1.37 9.55 -6.15
CA MET A 184 -0.66 10.70 -5.59
C MET A 184 0.12 11.45 -6.68
N LYS A 185 0.88 10.72 -7.51
CA LYS A 185 1.60 11.30 -8.64
C LYS A 185 0.67 11.99 -9.63
N ALA A 186 -0.47 11.37 -9.96
CA ALA A 186 -1.45 11.98 -10.86
C ALA A 186 -2.01 13.30 -10.29
N ALA A 187 -2.32 13.33 -8.98
CA ALA A 187 -2.79 14.55 -8.31
C ALA A 187 -1.74 15.66 -8.32
N VAL A 188 -0.49 15.33 -7.99
CA VAL A 188 0.62 16.31 -8.02
C VAL A 188 0.83 16.85 -9.43
N SER A 189 0.88 15.99 -10.46
CA SER A 189 1.02 16.41 -11.85
C SER A 189 -0.15 17.28 -12.34
N TYR A 190 -1.36 17.07 -11.82
CA TYR A 190 -2.50 17.93 -12.10
C TYR A 190 -2.37 19.31 -11.46
N LEU A 191 -1.83 19.37 -10.24
CA LEU A 191 -1.69 20.59 -9.43
C LEU A 191 -0.46 21.43 -9.81
N GLU A 192 0.61 20.82 -10.33
CA GLU A 192 1.86 21.48 -10.71
C GLU A 192 1.68 22.72 -11.62
N PRO A 193 0.87 22.70 -12.69
CA PRO A 193 0.68 23.87 -13.55
C PRO A 193 0.02 25.07 -12.85
N HIS A 194 -0.63 24.84 -11.71
CA HIS A 194 -1.31 25.86 -10.93
C HIS A 194 -0.45 26.43 -9.81
N MET A 195 0.77 25.91 -9.63
CA MET A 195 1.72 26.43 -8.64
C MET A 195 2.36 27.71 -9.16
N GLU A 196 2.39 28.75 -8.33
CA GLU A 196 3.24 29.91 -8.59
C GLU A 196 4.71 29.49 -8.55
N SER A 197 5.59 30.19 -9.30
CA SER A 197 7.02 29.88 -9.32
C SER A 197 7.68 29.96 -7.93
N SER A 198 7.10 30.70 -6.99
CA SER A 198 7.46 30.73 -5.56
C SER A 198 6.87 29.59 -4.71
N ASP A 199 5.80 28.93 -5.18
CA ASP A 199 5.11 27.82 -4.51
C ASP A 199 5.65 26.45 -4.94
N SER A 200 6.62 26.39 -5.86
CA SER A 200 7.37 25.16 -6.16
C SER A 200 8.45 24.85 -5.10
N ALA A 201 8.12 25.05 -3.82
CA ALA A 201 9.02 24.76 -2.72
C ALA A 201 9.15 23.23 -2.57
N LYS A 202 10.05 22.62 -3.35
CA LYS A 202 10.52 21.25 -3.14
C LYS A 202 10.86 21.09 -1.66
N LYS A 203 10.27 20.09 -0.98
CA LYS A 203 10.42 19.89 0.48
C LYS A 203 11.88 19.75 0.92
N GLY A 204 12.72 19.34 -0.03
CA GLY A 204 14.16 19.24 0.10
C GLY A 204 14.72 18.43 -1.07
N LYS A 205 16.03 18.37 -1.17
CA LYS A 205 16.77 17.59 -2.15
C LYS A 205 17.41 16.38 -1.47
N VAL A 206 17.12 15.18 -1.97
CA VAL A 206 17.63 13.92 -1.42
C VAL A 206 18.54 13.26 -2.44
N LEU A 207 19.77 12.95 -2.03
CA LEU A 207 20.70 12.17 -2.84
C LEU A 207 20.68 10.72 -2.38
N LEU A 208 20.47 9.79 -3.32
CA LEU A 208 20.42 8.35 -3.06
C LEU A 208 21.51 7.62 -3.86
N ALA A 209 22.26 6.73 -3.22
CA ALA A 209 23.31 5.94 -3.87
C ALA A 209 23.42 4.53 -3.28
N THR A 210 23.55 3.51 -4.12
CA THR A 210 24.01 2.20 -3.64
C THR A 210 25.52 2.20 -3.62
N VAL A 211 26.12 1.90 -2.46
CA VAL A 211 27.56 2.06 -2.24
C VAL A 211 28.39 1.04 -3.00
N LYS A 212 29.69 1.32 -3.10
CA LYS A 212 30.68 0.50 -3.80
C LYS A 212 30.60 -0.97 -3.37
N GLY A 213 30.67 -1.85 -4.36
CA GLY A 213 30.63 -3.30 -4.17
C GLY A 213 29.23 -3.86 -3.98
N ASP A 214 28.19 -3.03 -4.07
CA ASP A 214 26.80 -3.46 -3.99
C ASP A 214 26.00 -3.02 -5.22
N VAL A 215 25.13 -3.93 -5.65
CA VAL A 215 24.27 -3.79 -6.83
C VAL A 215 22.80 -3.88 -6.46
N HIS A 216 22.47 -4.22 -5.22
CA HIS A 216 21.09 -4.35 -4.78
C HIS A 216 20.50 -2.96 -4.50
N ASP A 217 19.49 -2.59 -5.27
CA ASP A 217 18.92 -1.24 -5.26
C ASP A 217 17.40 -1.20 -5.20
N ILE A 218 16.73 -2.35 -5.08
CA ILE A 218 15.27 -2.42 -4.99
C ILE A 218 14.76 -1.54 -3.84
N GLY A 219 15.35 -1.67 -2.65
CA GLY A 219 14.99 -0.83 -1.50
C GLY A 219 15.25 0.66 -1.73
N LYS A 220 16.39 1.01 -2.34
CA LYS A 220 16.73 2.40 -2.70
C LYS A 220 15.73 2.99 -3.69
N ASN A 221 15.36 2.24 -4.72
CA ASN A 221 14.42 2.69 -5.76
C ASN A 221 13.02 2.83 -5.18
N LEU A 222 12.63 1.97 -4.23
CA LEU A 222 11.37 2.14 -3.50
C LEU A 222 11.37 3.44 -2.68
N VAL A 223 12.46 3.72 -1.96
CA VAL A 223 12.61 4.99 -1.21
C VAL A 223 12.61 6.20 -2.14
N GLU A 224 13.28 6.12 -3.30
CA GLU A 224 13.23 7.15 -4.35
C GLU A 224 11.79 7.44 -4.79
N ILE A 225 11.02 6.40 -5.15
CA ILE A 225 9.64 6.55 -5.60
C ILE A 225 8.79 7.19 -4.51
N ILE A 226 8.91 6.72 -3.25
CA ILE A 226 8.16 7.25 -2.12
C ILE A 226 8.50 8.73 -1.90
N LEU A 227 9.78 9.09 -1.82
CA LEU A 227 10.19 10.47 -1.54
C LEU A 227 9.86 11.41 -2.70
N ALA A 228 10.06 10.98 -3.95
CA ALA A 228 9.68 11.76 -5.13
C ALA A 228 8.18 12.07 -5.14
N ASN A 229 7.33 11.07 -4.83
CA ASN A 229 5.89 11.24 -4.72
C ASN A 229 5.47 12.13 -3.54
N ASN A 230 6.37 12.36 -2.57
CA ASN A 230 6.16 13.24 -1.42
C ASN A 230 6.69 14.66 -1.64
N GLY A 231 7.10 15.02 -2.86
CA GLY A 231 7.54 16.38 -3.21
C GLY A 231 9.01 16.67 -2.92
N TYR A 232 9.84 15.64 -2.75
CA TYR A 232 11.30 15.79 -2.68
C TYR A 232 11.93 15.71 -4.08
N GLU A 233 12.99 16.50 -4.31
CA GLU A 233 13.83 16.33 -5.49
C GLU A 233 14.83 15.20 -5.25
N ILE A 234 14.79 14.15 -6.07
CA ILE A 234 15.68 13.00 -5.92
C ILE A 234 16.85 13.06 -6.90
N ILE A 235 18.07 12.89 -6.38
CA ILE A 235 19.29 12.67 -7.16
C ILE A 235 19.71 11.22 -6.92
N ASN A 236 19.39 10.35 -7.86
CA ASN A 236 19.78 8.95 -7.79
C ASN A 236 21.08 8.72 -8.55
N LEU A 237 22.16 8.38 -7.83
CA LEU A 237 23.48 8.10 -8.41
C LEU A 237 23.62 6.67 -8.97
N GLY A 238 22.59 5.84 -8.80
CA GLY A 238 22.56 4.45 -9.25
C GLY A 238 23.26 3.51 -8.29
N ILE A 239 23.90 2.48 -8.85
CA ILE A 239 24.50 1.37 -8.11
C ILE A 239 26.03 1.36 -8.14
N ASN A 240 26.64 0.64 -7.19
CA ASN A 240 28.09 0.46 -7.10
C ASN A 240 28.87 1.79 -7.14
N VAL A 241 28.39 2.80 -6.42
CA VAL A 241 28.94 4.15 -6.42
C VAL A 241 30.07 4.28 -5.41
N ARG A 242 31.22 4.78 -5.85
CA ARG A 242 32.37 5.03 -4.97
C ARG A 242 32.15 6.25 -4.08
N SER A 243 32.71 6.22 -2.86
CA SER A 243 32.58 7.29 -1.87
C SER A 243 33.06 8.65 -2.37
N ASP A 244 34.17 8.70 -3.12
CA ASP A 244 34.70 9.94 -3.70
C ASP A 244 33.71 10.62 -4.65
N ARG A 245 33.01 9.84 -5.48
CA ARG A 245 31.95 10.35 -6.35
C ARG A 245 30.74 10.84 -5.55
N ILE A 246 30.33 10.12 -4.51
CA ILE A 246 29.21 10.53 -3.65
C ILE A 246 29.53 11.87 -2.99
N VAL A 247 30.72 12.01 -2.39
CA VAL A 247 31.17 13.26 -1.76
C VAL A 247 31.21 14.41 -2.76
N GLN A 248 31.72 14.16 -3.98
CA GLN A 248 31.74 15.17 -5.04
C GLN A 248 30.33 15.65 -5.40
N GLU A 249 29.39 14.74 -5.62
CA GLU A 249 28.00 15.08 -5.97
C GLU A 249 27.29 15.80 -4.81
N VAL A 250 27.60 15.44 -3.56
CA VAL A 250 27.09 16.16 -2.38
C VAL A 250 27.60 17.60 -2.37
N GLN A 251 28.88 17.83 -2.62
CA GLN A 251 29.46 19.18 -2.68
C GLN A 251 28.89 20.02 -3.83
N GLU A 252 28.68 19.39 -4.99
CA GLU A 252 28.19 20.06 -6.20
C GLU A 252 26.69 20.36 -6.11
N LYS A 253 25.88 19.36 -5.77
CA LYS A 253 24.41 19.42 -5.83
C LYS A 253 23.77 19.91 -4.54
N LYS A 254 24.52 19.87 -3.43
CA LYS A 254 24.12 20.30 -2.08
C LYS A 254 22.74 19.75 -1.66
N PRO A 255 22.58 18.41 -1.58
CA PRO A 255 21.36 17.81 -1.07
C PRO A 255 21.21 18.07 0.43
N ASP A 256 19.96 18.14 0.90
CA ASP A 256 19.60 18.28 2.31
C ASP A 256 19.71 16.93 3.05
N ILE A 257 19.47 15.83 2.34
CA ILE A 257 19.51 14.47 2.87
C ILE A 257 20.36 13.58 1.94
N ILE A 258 21.15 12.70 2.55
CA ILE A 258 21.93 11.68 1.84
C ILE A 258 21.45 10.32 2.32
N GLY A 259 21.00 9.47 1.40
CA GLY A 259 20.64 8.07 1.65
C GLY A 259 21.62 7.13 0.96
N LEU A 260 22.25 6.26 1.76
CA LEU A 260 23.16 5.23 1.28
C LEU A 260 22.48 3.86 1.39
N SER A 261 22.62 3.04 0.34
CA SER A 261 22.06 1.69 0.28
C SER A 261 23.17 0.64 0.19
N GLY A 262 23.07 -0.42 0.99
CA GLY A 262 23.93 -1.59 0.95
C GLY A 262 23.29 -2.76 1.71
N LEU A 263 23.32 -3.96 1.13
CA LEU A 263 22.73 -5.18 1.68
C LEU A 263 23.74 -6.05 2.43
N LEU A 264 24.96 -6.15 1.92
CA LEU A 264 25.98 -7.07 2.44
C LEU A 264 26.80 -6.43 3.56
N VAL A 265 27.32 -7.23 4.49
CA VAL A 265 28.20 -6.74 5.58
C VAL A 265 29.38 -5.91 5.04
N LYS A 266 29.96 -6.31 3.91
CA LYS A 266 31.08 -5.58 3.27
C LYS A 266 30.65 -4.25 2.66
N SER A 267 29.44 -4.15 2.11
CA SER A 267 28.92 -2.89 1.57
C SER A 267 28.39 -1.98 2.67
N ALA A 268 27.88 -2.52 3.77
CA ALA A 268 27.57 -1.72 4.96
C ALA A 268 28.79 -0.98 5.51
N GLN A 269 29.97 -1.62 5.50
CA GLN A 269 31.23 -0.94 5.84
C GLN A 269 31.56 0.22 4.88
N GLN A 270 31.22 0.10 3.60
CA GLN A 270 31.39 1.21 2.65
C GLN A 270 30.45 2.39 2.96
N MET A 271 29.27 2.15 3.53
CA MET A 271 28.40 3.25 4.00
C MET A 271 29.08 4.03 5.13
N VAL A 272 29.68 3.34 6.10
CA VAL A 272 30.44 3.97 7.19
C VAL A 272 31.60 4.78 6.63
N THR A 273 32.43 4.17 5.78
CA THR A 273 33.59 4.86 5.16
C THR A 273 33.19 6.04 4.27
N THR A 274 31.96 6.07 3.74
CA THR A 274 31.46 7.22 2.96
C THR A 274 30.95 8.35 3.85
N ALA A 275 30.50 8.02 5.08
CA ALA A 275 30.01 8.99 6.05
C ALA A 275 31.15 9.66 6.85
N GLU A 276 32.28 8.98 7.02
CA GLU A 276 33.54 9.53 7.55
C GLU A 276 34.21 10.52 6.59
#